data_AF-A0A256ZK43-F1
#
_entry.id   AF-A0A256ZK43-F1
#
_cell.length_a   1.000
_cell.length_b   1.000
_cell.length_c   1.000
_cell.angle_alpha   90.00
_cell.angle_beta   90.00
_cell.angle_gamma   90.00
#
_symmetry.space_group_name_H-M   'P 1'
#
loop_
_entity.id
_entity.type
_entity.pdbx_description
1 polymer ?
#
loop_
_entity_poly.entity_id
_entity_poly.type
_entity_poly.pdbx_seq_one_letter_code
_entity_poly.pdbx_strand_id
1 'polypeptide(L)'
;MWSILYLLRNDPDKLRWSQERRGLDPSVVDEALKYDQLWRKALKELNDLRHQHNVISRQIARLSGPEREAKIREARQLLKRIEEQERLVREYEAKRNELLLSIPN
;
A
#
# COMPACT_ATOMS: atom_id res chain seq x y z
N MET A 1 19.36 -2.18 -16.53
CA MET A 1 19.33 -0.99 -15.66
C MET A 1 18.40 -1.32 -14.50
N TRP A 2 18.89 -1.31 -13.26
CA TRP A 2 18.06 -1.56 -12.09
C TRP A 2 17.19 -0.32 -11.85
N SER A 3 15.91 -0.47 -11.49
CA SER A 3 15.08 0.69 -11.15
C SER A 3 15.48 1.25 -9.78
N ILE A 4 15.31 2.55 -9.56
CA ILE A 4 15.56 3.18 -8.24
C ILE A 4 14.73 2.49 -7.15
N LEU A 5 13.49 2.07 -7.47
CA LEU A 5 12.65 1.29 -6.55
C LEU A 5 13.26 -0.08 -6.19
N TYR A 6 13.92 -0.74 -7.14
CA TYR A 6 14.63 -1.98 -6.83
C TYR A 6 15.78 -1.72 -5.86
N LEU A 7 16.59 -0.69 -6.11
CA LEU A 7 17.69 -0.32 -5.21
C LEU A 7 17.17 0.06 -3.83
N LEU A 8 16.10 0.85 -3.74
CA LEU A 8 15.47 1.21 -2.46
C LEU A 8 15.13 -0.03 -1.61
N ARG A 9 14.66 -1.11 -2.24
CA ARG A 9 14.20 -2.32 -1.54
C ARG A 9 15.30 -3.33 -1.22
N ASN A 10 16.37 -3.37 -2.02
CA ASN A 10 17.39 -4.41 -1.92
C ASN A 10 18.74 -3.87 -1.42
N ASP A 11 19.03 -2.59 -1.68
CA ASP A 11 20.29 -1.94 -1.35
C ASP A 11 20.11 -0.41 -1.17
N PRO A 12 19.35 0.03 -0.16
CA PRO A 12 19.12 1.46 0.09
C PRO A 12 20.40 2.20 0.47
N ASP A 13 21.42 1.51 1.00
CA ASP A 13 22.70 2.11 1.37
C ASP A 13 23.44 2.68 0.16
N LYS A 14 23.35 2.03 -1.01
CA LYS A 14 23.88 2.60 -2.26
C LYS A 14 23.22 3.92 -2.63
N LEU A 15 21.92 4.07 -2.39
CA LEU A 15 21.21 5.32 -2.65
C LEU A 15 21.66 6.40 -1.67
N ARG A 16 21.75 6.08 -0.36
CA ARG A 16 22.25 7.03 0.65
C ARG A 16 23.66 7.51 0.32
N TRP A 17 24.56 6.59 0.01
CA TRP A 17 25.93 6.92 -0.38
C TRP A 17 25.98 7.83 -1.62
N SER A 18 25.15 7.58 -2.63
CA SER A 18 25.06 8.44 -3.82
C SER A 18 24.63 9.87 -3.47
N GLN A 19 23.64 10.02 -2.58
CA GLN A 19 23.18 11.32 -2.10
C GLN A 19 24.29 12.06 -1.33
N GLU A 20 24.95 11.40 -0.39
CA GLU A 20 26.05 11.98 0.39
C GLU A 20 27.21 12.44 -0.50
N ARG A 21 27.60 11.62 -1.49
CA ARG A 21 28.65 11.96 -2.47
C ARG A 21 28.32 13.19 -3.30
N ARG A 22 27.04 13.52 -3.43
CA ARG A 22 26.53 14.69 -4.16
C ARG A 22 26.26 15.88 -3.24
N GLY A 23 26.51 15.75 -1.93
CA GLY A 23 26.17 16.76 -0.94
C GLY A 23 24.65 16.96 -0.77
N LEU A 24 23.86 15.95 -1.13
CA LEU A 24 22.40 15.93 -0.98
C LEU A 24 22.02 15.25 0.33
N ASP A 25 20.79 15.48 0.78
CA ASP A 25 20.27 14.86 1.99
C ASP A 25 19.98 13.36 1.76
N PRO A 26 20.64 12.43 2.49
CA PRO A 26 20.34 11.01 2.40
C PRO A 26 19.02 10.61 3.07
N SER A 27 18.43 11.47 3.92
CA SER A 27 17.19 11.18 4.64
C SER A 27 16.00 10.93 3.71
N VAL A 28 16.04 11.47 2.49
CA VAL A 28 15.04 11.23 1.44
C VAL A 28 14.89 9.74 1.10
N VAL A 29 15.99 8.97 1.21
CA VAL A 29 15.99 7.52 0.99
C VAL A 29 15.26 6.81 2.11
N ASP A 30 15.43 7.25 3.36
CA ASP A 30 14.74 6.70 4.53
C ASP A 30 13.24 6.99 4.47
N GLU A 31 12.87 8.20 4.06
CA GLU A 31 11.46 8.55 3.84
C GLU A 31 10.84 7.70 2.72
N ALA A 32 11.54 7.56 1.59
CA ALA A 32 11.06 6.73 0.48
C ALA A 32 10.88 5.27 0.92
N LEU A 33 11.81 4.74 1.71
CA LEU A 33 11.74 3.39 2.25
C LEU A 33 10.56 3.23 3.21
N LYS A 34 10.33 4.21 4.09
CA LYS A 34 9.18 4.23 5.00
C LYS A 34 7.85 4.21 4.24
N TYR A 35 7.68 5.06 3.23
CA TYR A 35 6.46 5.05 2.41
C TYR A 35 6.31 3.77 1.60
N ASP A 36 7.39 3.16 1.12
CA ASP A 36 7.32 1.84 0.48
C ASP A 36 6.84 0.75 1.45
N GLN A 37 7.33 0.74 2.69
CA GLN A 37 6.88 -0.19 3.72
C GLN A 37 5.39 0.01 4.05
N LEU A 38 4.95 1.26 4.22
CA LEU A 38 3.55 1.61 4.45
C LEU A 38 2.68 1.17 3.27
N TRP A 39 3.11 1.42 2.03
CA TRP A 39 2.41 0.97 0.83
C TRP A 39 2.27 -0.55 0.79
N ARG A 40 3.34 -1.31 1.04
CA ARG A 40 3.29 -2.78 1.05
C ARG A 40 2.35 -3.32 2.11
N LYS A 41 2.37 -2.73 3.31
CA LYS A 41 1.46 -3.08 4.41
C LYS A 41 0.01 -2.78 4.03
N ALA A 42 -0.26 -1.58 3.53
CA ALA A 42 -1.59 -1.15 3.13
C ALA A 42 -2.16 -2.01 2.00
N LEU A 43 -1.32 -2.37 1.03
CA LEU A 43 -1.68 -3.24 -0.09
C LEU A 43 -2.03 -4.66 0.38
N LYS A 44 -1.26 -5.21 1.35
CA LYS A 44 -1.59 -6.50 1.95
C LYS A 44 -2.95 -6.47 2.63
N GLU A 45 -3.18 -5.48 3.48
CA GLU A 45 -4.46 -5.29 4.18
C GLU A 45 -5.63 -5.10 3.20
N LEU A 46 -5.44 -4.36 2.11
CA LEU A 46 -6.44 -4.20 1.05
C LEU A 46 -6.79 -5.54 0.41
N ASN A 47 -5.80 -6.38 0.10
CA ASN A 47 -6.03 -7.71 -0.46
C ASN A 47 -6.77 -8.62 0.52
N ASP A 48 -6.44 -8.56 1.80
CA ASP A 48 -7.12 -9.32 2.85
C ASP A 48 -8.59 -8.88 2.99
N LEU A 49 -8.86 -7.56 2.97
CA LEU A 49 -10.24 -7.03 3.00
C LEU A 49 -11.05 -7.45 1.77
N ARG A 50 -10.46 -7.38 0.57
CA ARG A 50 -11.10 -7.84 -0.67
C ARG A 50 -11.41 -9.34 -0.62
N HIS A 51 -10.50 -10.13 -0.07
CA HIS A 51 -10.73 -11.56 0.14
C HIS A 51 -11.90 -11.80 1.09
N GLN A 52 -11.93 -11.12 2.24
CA GLN A 52 -13.03 -11.21 3.21
C GLN A 52 -14.38 -10.81 2.60
N HIS A 53 -14.42 -9.70 1.85
CA HIS A 53 -15.63 -9.26 1.16
C HIS A 53 -16.14 -10.31 0.15
N ASN A 54 -15.23 -10.94 -0.61
CA ASN A 54 -15.59 -12.01 -1.55
C ASN A 54 -16.14 -13.26 -0.85
N VAL A 55 -15.56 -13.64 0.30
CA VAL A 55 -16.06 -14.75 1.12
C VAL A 55 -17.48 -14.46 1.62
N ILE A 56 -17.71 -13.27 2.18
CA ILE A 56 -19.03 -12.87 2.68
C ILE A 56 -20.05 -12.79 1.55
N SER A 57 -19.66 -12.25 0.39
CA SER A 57 -20.53 -12.18 -0.80
C SER A 57 -21.01 -13.57 -1.23
N ARG A 58 -20.14 -14.59 -1.19
CA ARG A 58 -20.53 -15.99 -1.46
C ARG A 58 -21.43 -16.57 -0.37
N GLN A 59 -21.22 -16.20 0.90
CA GLN A 59 -22.09 -16.63 2.00
C GLN A 59 -23.50 -16.05 1.85
N ILE A 60 -23.63 -14.77 1.49
CA ILE A 60 -24.91 -14.08 1.29
C ILE A 60 -25.77 -14.80 0.25
N ALA A 61 -25.16 -15.36 -0.81
CA ALA A 61 -25.89 -16.11 -1.84
C ALA A 61 -26.55 -17.39 -1.33
N ARG A 62 -26.09 -17.92 -0.17
CA ARG A 62 -26.60 -19.16 0.45
C ARG A 62 -27.51 -18.89 1.65
N LEU A 63 -27.63 -17.65 2.10
CA LEU A 63 -28.43 -17.24 3.24
C LEU A 63 -29.78 -16.67 2.81
N SER A 64 -30.76 -16.72 3.69
CA SER A 64 -32.09 -16.13 3.48
C SER A 64 -32.57 -15.44 4.76
N GLY A 65 -33.60 -14.59 4.63
CA GLY A 65 -34.22 -13.93 5.77
C GLY A 65 -33.27 -13.01 6.57
N PRO A 66 -33.47 -12.91 7.90
CA PRO A 66 -32.74 -11.96 8.76
C PRO A 66 -31.21 -12.13 8.76
N GLU A 67 -30.70 -13.36 8.63
CA GLU A 67 -29.26 -13.64 8.59
C GLU A 67 -28.59 -13.05 7.33
N ARG A 68 -29.30 -13.12 6.20
CA ARG A 68 -28.84 -12.52 4.94
C ARG A 68 -28.70 -11.01 5.08
N GLU A 69 -29.67 -10.35 5.70
CA GLU A 69 -29.61 -8.89 5.92
C GLU A 69 -28.46 -8.48 6.83
N ALA A 70 -28.20 -9.25 7.88
CA ALA A 70 -27.05 -9.02 8.76
C ALA A 70 -25.73 -9.08 8.00
N LYS A 71 -25.55 -10.10 7.14
CA LYS A 71 -24.35 -10.25 6.32
C LYS A 71 -24.22 -9.17 5.24
N ILE A 72 -25.32 -8.67 4.68
CA ILE A 72 -25.30 -7.53 3.76
C ILE A 72 -24.80 -6.25 4.47
N ARG A 73 -25.19 -6.02 5.72
CA ARG A 73 -24.68 -4.88 6.50
C ARG A 73 -23.17 -4.99 6.76
N GLU A 74 -22.69 -6.19 7.10
CA GLU A 74 -21.26 -6.47 7.28
C GLU A 74 -20.48 -6.23 5.98
N ALA A 75 -20.98 -6.72 4.84
CA ALA A 75 -20.36 -6.50 3.53
C ALA A 75 -20.25 -5.01 3.17
N ARG A 76 -21.29 -4.21 3.45
CA ARG A 76 -21.27 -2.75 3.25
C ARG A 76 -20.23 -2.05 4.12
N GLN A 77 -20.02 -2.51 5.36
CA GLN A 77 -18.96 -1.96 6.22
C GLN A 77 -17.56 -2.30 5.69
N LEU A 78 -17.37 -3.50 5.15
CA LEU A 78 -16.11 -3.88 4.51
C LEU A 78 -15.83 -3.06 3.25
N LEU A 79 -16.84 -2.77 2.43
CA LEU A 79 -16.66 -1.91 1.24
C LEU A 79 -16.11 -0.53 1.62
N LYS A 80 -16.64 0.10 2.68
CA LYS A 80 -16.10 1.38 3.18
C LYS A 80 -14.64 1.28 3.61
N ARG A 81 -14.26 0.17 4.26
CA ARG A 81 -12.86 -0.07 4.65
C ARG A 81 -11.96 -0.31 3.44
N ILE A 82 -12.46 -1.01 2.42
CA ILE A 82 -11.75 -1.23 1.16
C ILE A 82 -11.49 0.12 0.47
N GLU A 83 -12.50 0.98 0.36
CA GLU A 83 -12.36 2.32 -0.25
C GLU A 83 -11.32 3.18 0.46
N GLU A 84 -11.35 3.21 1.80
CA GLU A 84 -10.35 3.94 2.61
C GLU A 84 -8.94 3.36 2.38
N GLN A 85 -8.82 2.03 2.38
CA GLN A 85 -7.53 1.39 2.19
C GLN A 85 -6.97 1.59 0.78
N GLU A 86 -7.83 1.59 -0.25
CA GLU A 86 -7.45 1.94 -1.61
C GLU A 86 -6.93 3.37 -1.71
N ARG A 87 -7.54 4.30 -0.99
CA ARG A 87 -7.05 5.68 -0.90
C ARG A 87 -5.67 5.73 -0.26
N LEU A 88 -5.46 5.06 0.88
CA LEU A 88 -4.14 5.01 1.54
C LEU A 88 -3.06 4.39 0.65
N VAL A 89 -3.38 3.30 -0.06
CA VAL A 89 -2.45 2.68 -1.02
C VAL A 89 -2.06 3.68 -2.10
N ARG A 90 -3.01 4.42 -2.69
CA ARG A 90 -2.72 5.46 -3.69
C ARG A 90 -1.86 6.59 -3.13
N GLU A 91 -2.18 7.08 -1.93
CA GLU A 91 -1.43 8.16 -1.28
C GLU A 91 0.01 7.75 -0.95
N TYR A 92 0.23 6.56 -0.38
CA TYR A 92 1.57 6.06 -0.08
C TYR A 92 2.39 5.77 -1.34
N GLU A 93 1.75 5.25 -2.39
CA GLU A 93 2.40 5.08 -3.68
C GLU A 93 2.85 6.40 -4.28
N ALA A 94 1.95 7.39 -4.31
CA ALA A 94 2.26 8.71 -4.85
C ALA A 94 3.42 9.36 -4.07
N LYS A 95 3.38 9.32 -2.73
CA LYS A 95 4.44 9.86 -1.88
C LYS A 95 5.78 9.15 -2.05
N ARG A 96 5.78 7.82 -2.10
CA ARG A 96 6.98 7.05 -2.42
C ARG A 96 7.55 7.48 -3.77
N ASN A 97 6.71 7.56 -4.81
CA ASN A 97 7.17 7.88 -6.16
C ASN A 97 7.70 9.33 -6.27
N GLU A 98 7.06 10.29 -5.60
CA GLU A 98 7.51 11.68 -5.49
C GLU A 98 8.94 11.74 -4.90
N LEU A 99 9.17 11.03 -3.79
CA LEU A 99 10.49 10.95 -3.15
C LEU A 99 11.52 10.27 -4.06
N LEU A 100 11.14 9.19 -4.73
CA LEU A 100 12.03 8.50 -5.66
C LEU A 100 12.43 9.35 -6.87
N LEU A 101 11.52 10.19 -7.37
CA LEU A 101 11.81 11.12 -8.47
C LEU A 101 12.75 12.26 -8.06
N SER A 102 12.79 12.60 -6.77
CA SER A 102 13.72 13.60 -6.23
C SER A 102 15.16 13.08 -6.11
N ILE A 103 15.37 11.77 -6.20
CA ILE A 103 16.70 11.15 -6.16
C ILE A 103 17.29 11.21 -7.58
N PRO A 104 18.38 11.97 -7.81
CA PRO A 104 19.03 12.00 -9.11
C PRO A 104 19.64 10.64 -9.47
N ASN A 105 19.63 10.29 -10.77
CA ASN A 105 20.24 9.06 -11.31
C ASN A 105 21.74 8.98 -11.02
#